data_AF-A0A4S2KHU3-F1
#
_entry.id   AF-A0A4S2KHU3-F1
#
_cell.length_a   1.000
_cell.length_b   1.000
_cell.length_c   1.000
_cell.angle_alpha   90.00
_cell.angle_beta   90.00
_cell.angle_gamma   90.00
#
_symmetry.space_group_name_H-M   'P 1'
#
loop_
_entity.id
_entity.type
_entity.pdbx_description
1 polymer ?
#
loop_
_entity_poly.entity_id
_entity_poly.type
_entity_poly.pdbx_seq_one_letter_code
_entity_poly.pdbx_strand_id
1 'polypeptide(L)'
;MLNLEQFTELISTETPNISEERRFNAIRSWVSYDPTNREQSAPELCKFVHIPGLPRTCLQQLYDTKDQWKNTSWLSEFLLEALNNPVNEQSKQTTYKPFSSGKEVSIKLVPSHHQKGVK
;
A
#
# COMPACT_ATOMS: atom_id res chain seq x y z
N MET A 1 2.52 -17.36 19.65
CA MET A 1 2.15 -16.18 18.83
C MET A 1 2.96 -15.00 19.33
N LEU A 2 3.62 -14.26 18.44
CA LEU A 2 4.48 -13.13 18.81
C LEU A 2 3.65 -11.95 19.31
N ASN A 3 4.13 -11.25 20.33
CA ASN A 3 3.56 -9.95 20.73
C ASN A 3 3.97 -8.85 19.73
N LEU A 4 3.44 -7.63 19.90
CA LEU A 4 3.69 -6.51 18.98
C LEU A 4 5.19 -6.18 18.88
N GLU A 5 5.89 -6.12 20.01
CA GLU A 5 7.32 -5.74 20.06
C GLU A 5 8.18 -6.78 19.34
N GLN A 6 8.01 -8.06 19.67
CA GLN A 6 8.71 -9.18 19.03
C GLN A 6 8.42 -9.24 17.52
N PHE A 7 7.18 -8.98 17.14
CA PHE A 7 6.80 -8.99 15.73
C PHE A 7 7.39 -7.78 14.97
N THR A 8 7.41 -6.61 15.60
CA THR A 8 7.99 -5.38 15.03
C THR A 8 9.49 -5.54 14.82
N GLU A 9 10.22 -6.09 15.79
CA GLU A 9 11.65 -6.40 15.66
C GLU A 9 11.91 -7.35 14.49
N LEU A 10 11.08 -8.40 14.37
CA LEU A 10 11.21 -9.39 13.29
C LEU A 10 11.01 -8.78 11.89
N ILE A 11 9.99 -7.94 11.69
CA ILE A 11 9.68 -7.37 10.36
C ILE A 11 10.56 -6.17 10.00
N SER A 12 11.06 -5.43 10.99
CA SER A 12 11.93 -4.28 10.77
C SER A 12 13.37 -4.68 10.47
N THR A 13 13.77 -5.91 10.84
CA THR A 13 15.09 -6.44 10.52
C THR A 13 15.23 -6.61 9.00
N GLU A 14 16.15 -5.85 8.42
CA GLU A 14 16.55 -6.00 7.02
C GLU A 14 17.32 -7.31 6.84
N THR A 15 16.56 -8.37 6.54
CA THR A 15 17.11 -9.70 6.25
C THR A 15 17.15 -9.90 4.74
N PRO A 16 18.33 -10.20 4.15
CA PRO A 16 18.49 -10.25 2.69
C PRO A 16 17.68 -11.34 1.99
N ASN A 17 17.05 -12.25 2.74
CA ASN A 17 16.30 -13.40 2.22
C ASN A 17 14.77 -13.27 2.35
N ILE A 18 14.25 -12.15 2.89
CA ILE A 18 12.80 -11.96 3.03
C ILE A 18 12.34 -10.94 1.99
N SER A 19 11.48 -11.39 1.06
CA SER A 19 10.84 -10.49 0.10
C SER A 19 9.81 -9.59 0.79
N GLU A 20 9.57 -8.42 0.21
CA GLU A 20 8.54 -7.49 0.69
C GLU A 20 7.14 -8.13 0.71
N GLU A 21 6.86 -9.03 -0.24
CA GLU A 21 5.62 -9.80 -0.25
C GLU A 21 5.48 -10.67 1.01
N ARG A 22 6.55 -11.35 1.42
CA ARG A 22 6.54 -12.16 2.64
C ARG A 22 6.38 -11.29 3.88
N ARG A 23 7.04 -10.13 3.92
CA ARG A 23 6.90 -9.15 5.01
C ARG A 23 5.44 -8.69 5.14
N PHE A 24 4.83 -8.29 4.03
CA PHE A 24 3.43 -7.87 3.98
C PHE A 24 2.45 -8.98 4.38
N ASN A 25 2.64 -10.20 3.85
CA ASN A 25 1.79 -11.35 4.20
C ASN A 25 1.95 -11.77 5.67
N ALA A 26 3.14 -11.60 6.26
CA ALA A 26 3.35 -11.81 7.68
C ALA A 26 2.54 -10.82 8.53
N ILE A 27 2.54 -9.53 8.16
CA ILE A 27 1.72 -8.50 8.84
C ILE A 27 0.24 -8.87 8.77
N ARG A 28 -0.27 -9.19 7.57
CA ARG A 28 -1.67 -9.63 7.38
C ARG A 28 -2.02 -10.82 8.25
N SER A 29 -1.17 -11.84 8.26
CA SER A 29 -1.38 -13.06 9.06
C SER A 29 -1.39 -12.75 10.56
N TRP A 30 -0.46 -11.89 11.01
CA TRP A 30 -0.37 -11.49 12.41
C TRP A 30 -1.60 -10.70 12.85
N VAL A 31 -2.10 -9.76 12.04
CA VAL A 31 -3.34 -9.02 12.33
C VAL A 31 -4.56 -9.93 12.32
N SER A 32 -4.68 -10.81 11.31
CA SER A 32 -5.84 -11.70 11.15
C SER A 32 -6.07 -12.66 12.33
N TYR A 33 -5.02 -12.95 13.10
CA TYR A 33 -5.12 -13.82 14.27
C TYR A 33 -5.84 -13.15 15.46
N ASP A 34 -5.73 -11.83 15.58
CA ASP A 34 -6.39 -11.06 16.65
C ASP A 34 -6.72 -9.65 16.13
N PRO A 35 -7.72 -9.54 15.23
CA PRO A 35 -8.03 -8.27 14.56
C PRO A 35 -8.45 -7.20 15.57
N THR A 36 -9.16 -7.56 16.63
CA THR A 36 -9.64 -6.64 17.65
C THR A 36 -8.52 -5.83 18.30
N ASN A 37 -7.37 -6.44 18.59
CA ASN A 37 -6.27 -5.76 19.27
C ASN A 37 -5.14 -5.31 18.33
N ARG A 38 -4.99 -5.95 17.16
CA ARG A 38 -3.83 -5.78 16.28
C ARG A 38 -4.09 -4.87 15.09
N GLU A 39 -5.34 -4.65 14.72
CA GLU A 39 -5.69 -3.83 13.56
C GLU A 39 -5.16 -2.38 13.69
N GLN A 40 -5.23 -1.82 14.89
CA GLN A 40 -4.71 -0.48 15.20
C GLN A 40 -3.19 -0.33 14.99
N SER A 41 -2.43 -1.43 15.07
CA SER A 41 -0.96 -1.40 14.88
C SER A 41 -0.55 -1.64 13.43
N ALA A 42 -1.47 -2.13 12.58
CA ALA A 42 -1.17 -2.52 11.21
C ALA A 42 -0.62 -1.37 10.33
N PRO A 43 -1.13 -0.12 10.41
CA PRO A 43 -0.58 0.99 9.64
C PRO A 43 0.91 1.25 9.92
N GLU A 44 1.31 1.24 11.20
CA GLU A 44 2.70 1.44 11.60
C GLU A 44 3.60 0.30 11.12
N LEU A 45 3.12 -0.95 11.20
CA LEU A 45 3.84 -2.11 10.72
C LEU A 45 4.04 -2.09 9.19
N CYS A 46 3.08 -1.53 8.45
CA CYS A 46 3.18 -1.41 6.99
C CYS A 46 4.27 -0.43 6.53
N LYS A 47 4.74 0.48 7.38
CA LYS A 47 5.88 1.37 7.06
C LYS A 47 7.19 0.62 6.84
N PHE A 48 7.30 -0.60 7.37
CA PHE A 48 8.44 -1.48 7.12
C PHE A 48 8.34 -2.19 5.77
N VAL A 49 7.22 -2.09 5.05
CA VAL A 49 7.07 -2.71 3.72
C VAL A 49 7.49 -1.73 2.65
N HIS A 50 8.51 -2.08 1.88
CA HIS A 50 8.97 -1.25 0.78
C HIS A 50 8.08 -1.48 -0.46
N ILE A 51 7.12 -0.58 -0.69
CA ILE A 51 6.12 -0.69 -1.78
C ILE A 51 6.74 -0.97 -3.16
N PRO A 52 7.77 -0.24 -3.63
CA PRO A 52 8.54 -0.58 -4.83
C PRO A 52 9.03 -2.04 -4.96
N GLY A 53 9.31 -2.71 -3.84
CA GLY A 53 9.74 -4.11 -3.80
C GLY A 53 8.59 -5.12 -3.77
N LEU A 54 7.33 -4.66 -3.65
CA LEU A 54 6.17 -5.54 -3.70
C LEU A 54 5.85 -5.93 -5.15
N PRO A 55 5.63 -7.23 -5.43
CA PRO A 55 5.15 -7.68 -6.72
C PRO A 55 3.78 -7.09 -7.04
N ARG A 56 3.62 -6.58 -8.26
CA ARG A 56 2.33 -6.04 -8.72
C ARG A 56 1.21 -7.07 -8.67
N THR A 57 1.53 -8.34 -8.94
CA THR A 57 0.60 -9.46 -8.83
C THR A 57 0.04 -9.60 -7.41
N CYS A 58 0.84 -9.34 -6.36
CA CYS A 58 0.38 -9.36 -4.97
C CYS A 58 -0.67 -8.27 -4.73
N LEU A 59 -0.42 -7.03 -5.19
CA LEU A 59 -1.38 -5.92 -5.04
C LEU A 59 -2.66 -6.15 -5.84
N GLN A 60 -2.55 -6.71 -7.06
CA GLN A 60 -3.71 -7.03 -7.89
C GLN A 60 -4.57 -8.14 -7.27
N GLN A 61 -3.96 -9.23 -6.82
CA GLN A 61 -4.67 -10.31 -6.13
C GLN A 61 -5.38 -9.81 -4.87
N LEU A 62 -4.74 -8.93 -4.11
CA LEU A 62 -5.36 -8.28 -2.96
C LEU A 62 -6.56 -7.44 -3.40
N TYR A 63 -6.42 -6.59 -4.42
CA TYR A 63 -7.50 -5.76 -4.95
C TYR A 63 -8.69 -6.59 -5.45
N ASP A 64 -8.44 -7.67 -6.18
CA ASP A 64 -9.47 -8.57 -6.72
C ASP A 64 -10.25 -9.27 -5.60
N THR A 65 -9.59 -9.55 -4.47
CA THR A 65 -10.22 -10.18 -3.30
C THR A 65 -10.88 -9.15 -2.39
N LYS A 66 -11.90 -8.47 -2.94
CA LYS A 66 -12.60 -7.31 -2.34
C LYS A 66 -13.03 -7.49 -0.88
N ASP A 67 -13.47 -8.68 -0.50
CA ASP A 67 -13.93 -8.97 0.86
C ASP A 67 -12.82 -8.86 1.92
N GLN A 68 -11.54 -8.98 1.53
CA GLN A 68 -10.42 -8.93 2.47
C GLN A 68 -9.99 -7.52 2.86
N TRP A 69 -10.19 -6.51 2.01
CA TRP A 69 -9.72 -5.14 2.28
C TRP A 69 -10.86 -4.12 2.44
N LYS A 70 -12.06 -4.39 1.91
CA LYS A 70 -13.16 -3.42 1.98
C LYS A 70 -13.65 -3.13 3.39
N ASN A 71 -13.56 -4.11 4.28
CA ASN A 71 -13.99 -3.99 5.67
C ASN A 71 -12.82 -3.78 6.64
N THR A 72 -11.62 -3.54 6.11
CA THR A 72 -10.38 -3.46 6.88
C THR A 72 -9.68 -2.15 6.53
N SER A 73 -9.90 -1.13 7.36
CA SER A 73 -9.53 0.27 7.07
C SER A 73 -8.06 0.40 6.67
N TRP A 74 -7.14 -0.13 7.46
CA TRP A 74 -5.70 -0.05 7.19
C TRP A 74 -5.29 -0.69 5.87
N LEU A 75 -5.95 -1.79 5.48
CA LEU A 75 -5.62 -2.54 4.27
C LEU A 75 -6.11 -1.80 3.02
N SER A 76 -7.26 -1.13 3.12
CA SER A 76 -7.77 -0.26 2.07
C SER A 76 -6.89 0.97 1.82
N GLU A 77 -6.39 1.59 2.90
CA GLU A 77 -5.48 2.73 2.85
C GLU A 77 -4.11 2.34 2.27
N PHE A 78 -3.55 1.23 2.75
CA PHE A 78 -2.31 0.67 2.22
C PHE A 78 -2.40 0.38 0.72
N LEU A 79 -3.49 -0.26 0.29
CA LEU A 79 -3.70 -0.60 -1.12
C LEU A 79 -3.83 0.65 -2.00
N LEU A 80 -4.50 1.70 -1.50
CA LEU A 80 -4.60 2.98 -2.20
C LEU A 80 -3.22 3.62 -2.39
N GLU A 81 -2.41 3.66 -1.34
CA GLU A 81 -1.04 4.20 -1.40
C GLU A 81 -0.16 3.39 -2.36
N ALA A 82 -0.18 2.06 -2.22
CA ALA A 82 0.63 1.16 -3.03
C ALA A 82 0.28 1.22 -4.53
N LEU A 83 -1.00 1.36 -4.86
CA LEU A 83 -1.49 1.51 -6.24
C LEU A 83 -1.31 2.92 -6.80
N ASN A 84 -1.06 3.94 -5.98
CA ASN A 84 -0.78 5.31 -6.42
C ASN A 84 0.72 5.69 -6.44
N ASN A 85 1.59 4.80 -5.97
CA ASN A 85 3.04 5.04 -5.90
C ASN A 85 3.66 5.16 -7.31
N PRO A 86 4.34 6.26 -7.70
CA PRO A 86 4.79 6.49 -9.07
C PRO A 86 5.78 5.43 -9.63
N VAL A 87 6.40 4.61 -8.78
CA VAL A 87 7.20 3.45 -9.23
C VAL A 87 6.34 2.40 -9.97
N ASN A 88 5.02 2.41 -9.76
CA ASN A 88 4.06 1.57 -10.47
C ASN A 88 3.61 2.13 -11.85
N GLU A 89 4.15 3.28 -12.29
CA GLU A 89 3.77 3.99 -13.53
C GLU A 89 4.11 3.28 -14.85
N GLN A 90 4.58 2.02 -14.84
CA GLN A 90 4.75 1.24 -16.08
C GLN A 90 3.43 0.62 -16.59
N SER A 91 2.30 0.95 -15.97
CA SER A 91 0.97 0.53 -16.44
C SER A 91 -0.01 1.71 -16.42
N LYS A 92 0.29 2.74 -17.21
CA LYS A 92 -0.61 3.87 -17.49
C LYS A 92 -1.84 3.44 -18.31
N GLN A 93 -2.78 2.67 -17.74
CA GLN A 93 -4.18 2.69 -18.19
C GLN A 93 -5.21 1.95 -17.32
N THR A 94 -5.23 2.15 -16.00
CA THR A 94 -6.46 1.87 -15.24
C THR A 94 -6.65 2.92 -14.18
N THR A 95 -7.45 3.94 -14.50
CA THR A 95 -7.98 4.92 -13.53
C THR A 95 -8.79 4.16 -12.48
N TYR A 96 -8.18 3.85 -11.35
CA TYR A 96 -8.91 3.37 -10.17
C TYR A 96 -9.56 4.59 -9.51
N LYS A 97 -10.89 4.65 -9.53
CA LYS A 97 -11.64 5.71 -8.87
C LYS A 97 -11.51 5.52 -7.35
N PRO A 98 -10.98 6.50 -6.60
CA PRO A 98 -11.01 6.43 -5.15
C PRO A 98 -12.45 6.35 -4.66
N PHE A 99 -12.67 5.61 -3.57
CA PHE A 99 -13.95 5.62 -2.86
C PHE A 99 -14.19 7.06 -2.39
N SER A 100 -15.22 7.71 -2.93
CA SER A 100 -15.55 9.08 -2.61
C SER A 100 -16.19 9.12 -1.22
N SER A 101 -15.36 9.18 -0.16
CA SER A 101 -15.79 9.79 1.10
C SER A 101 -15.66 11.29 0.87
N GLY A 102 -16.79 11.92 0.57
CA GLY A 102 -16.85 13.21 -0.10
C GLY A 102 -16.01 14.28 0.58
N LYS A 103 -14.96 14.74 -0.11
CA LYS A 103 -14.58 16.15 -0.32
C LYS A 103 -13.96 16.26 -1.70
N GLU A 104 -14.64 16.93 -2.63
CA GLU A 104 -14.09 17.28 -3.93
C GLU A 104 -12.85 18.17 -3.74
N VAL A 105 -11.68 17.65 -4.10
CA VAL A 105 -10.52 18.48 -4.41
C VAL A 105 -10.42 18.52 -5.92
N SER A 106 -10.87 19.64 -6.50
CA SER A 106 -10.63 19.99 -7.89
C SER A 106 -9.13 20.12 -8.13
N ILE A 107 -8.50 19.12 -8.73
CA ILE A 107 -7.13 19.25 -9.25
C ILE A 107 -7.22 20.05 -10.55
N LYS A 108 -6.92 21.36 -10.47
CA LYS A 108 -6.75 22.20 -11.65
C LYS A 108 -5.44 21.80 -12.34
N LEU A 109 -5.58 21.25 -13.55
CA LEU A 109 -4.50 20.98 -14.48
C LEU A 109 -3.91 22.33 -14.94
N VAL A 110 -2.71 22.68 -14.47
CA VAL A 110 -1.99 23.86 -14.97
C VAL A 110 -1.39 23.51 -16.34
N PRO A 111 -1.67 24.27 -17.42
CA PRO A 111 -1.05 24.01 -18.70
C PRO A 111 0.43 24.42 -18.69
N SER A 112 1.30 23.49 -19.08
CA SER A 112 2.75 23.68 -19.17
C SER A 112 3.10 24.79 -20.17
N HIS A 113 3.79 25.83 -19.68
CA HIS A 113 4.56 26.73 -20.53
C HIS A 113 5.75 25.96 -21.12
N HIS A 114 5.69 25.68 -22.43
CA HIS A 114 6.86 25.27 -23.21
C HIS A 114 7.55 26.52 -23.75
N GLN A 115 8.74 26.81 -23.23
CA GLN A 115 9.66 27.80 -23.79
C GLN A 115 10.72 27.04 -24.59
N LYS A 116 10.86 27.30 -25.91
CA LYS A 116 12.16 27.31 -26.64
C LYS A 116 12.05 27.67 -28.13
N GLY A 117 13.07 28.42 -28.59
CA GLY A 117 13.50 28.58 -29.99
C GLY A 117 13.37 30.04 -30.47
N VAL A 118 14.30 30.95 -30.17
CA VAL A 118 15.57 31.18 -30.90
C VAL A 118 15.48 30.89 -32.39
N LYS A 119 15.39 31.97 -33.18
CA LYS A 119 16.08 32.15 -34.46
C LYS A 119 16.35 33.63 -34.66
#